data_AF-A0A1W9G5B6-F1
#
_entry.id   AF-A0A1W9G5B6-F1
#
_cell.length_a   1.000
_cell.length_b   1.000
_cell.length_c   1.000
_cell.angle_alpha   90.00
_cell.angle_beta   90.00
_cell.angle_gamma   90.00
#
_symmetry.space_group_name_H-M   'P 1'
#
loop_
_entity.id
_entity.type
_entity.pdbx_description
1 polymer ?
#
loop_
_entity_poly.entity_id
_entity_poly.type
_entity_poly.pdbx_seq_one_letter_code
_entity_poly.pdbx_strand_id
1 'polypeptide(L)'
;MAEPTQESLDKIWKFVEGFAEKSGTAMHPNRAVTEAVVKGLASHIDELGKPLCPCNFYKDKAAEAKLRRWICACDEMQIYKYCHCLLFVREDGMPITEYLPEGHEGREVYGVVSDPTPDKGRALKHKATHSPTVADESSTVPVSST
;
A
#
# COMPACT_ATOMS: atom_id res chain seq x y z
N MET A 1 -12.52 -21.70 -0.53
CA MET A 1 -11.64 -21.26 -1.62
C MET A 1 -10.74 -22.42 -1.95
N ALA A 2 -10.46 -22.68 -3.23
CA ALA A 2 -9.49 -23.70 -3.59
C ALA A 2 -8.09 -23.23 -3.14
N GLU A 3 -7.25 -24.15 -2.68
CA GLU A 3 -5.84 -23.83 -2.45
C GLU A 3 -5.20 -23.41 -3.79
N PRO A 4 -4.36 -22.36 -3.80
CA PRO A 4 -3.71 -21.92 -5.02
C PRO A 4 -2.71 -22.96 -5.54
N THR A 5 -2.43 -22.91 -6.84
CA THR A 5 -1.43 -23.77 -7.46
C THR A 5 -0.02 -23.48 -6.93
N GLN A 6 0.83 -24.52 -6.88
CA GLN A 6 2.23 -24.35 -6.48
C GLN A 6 2.97 -23.37 -7.39
N GLU A 7 2.66 -23.38 -8.69
CA GLU A 7 3.24 -22.44 -9.65
C GLU A 7 2.91 -20.98 -9.31
N SER A 8 1.67 -20.69 -8.95
CA SER A 8 1.25 -19.33 -8.54
C SER A 8 1.87 -18.94 -7.20
N LEU A 9 1.99 -19.87 -6.25
CA LEU A 9 2.69 -19.63 -4.99
C LEU A 9 4.16 -19.27 -5.21
N ASP A 10 4.89 -20.05 -6.01
CA ASP A 10 6.31 -19.82 -6.29
C ASP A 10 6.54 -18.47 -6.98
N LYS A 11 5.65 -18.09 -7.92
CA LYS A 11 5.66 -16.76 -8.56
C LYS A 11 5.49 -15.64 -7.54
N ILE A 12 4.54 -15.77 -6.61
CA ILE A 12 4.30 -14.75 -5.59
C ILE A 12 5.46 -14.67 -4.61
N TRP A 13 5.99 -15.79 -4.11
CA TRP A 13 7.14 -15.78 -3.20
C TRP A 13 8.34 -15.06 -3.81
N LYS A 14 8.71 -15.43 -5.05
CA LYS A 14 9.78 -14.76 -5.78
C LYS A 14 9.53 -13.26 -5.96
N PHE A 15 8.28 -12.88 -6.26
CA PHE A 15 7.89 -11.48 -6.38
C PHE A 15 8.02 -10.73 -5.04
N VAL A 16 7.51 -11.30 -3.94
CA VAL A 16 7.50 -10.67 -2.62
C VAL A 16 8.92 -10.47 -2.10
N GLU A 17 9.78 -11.48 -2.21
CA GLU A 17 11.19 -11.39 -1.80
C GLU A 17 11.92 -10.28 -2.56
N GLY A 18 11.84 -10.31 -3.90
CA GLY A 18 12.50 -9.31 -4.74
C GLY A 18 11.91 -7.90 -4.58
N PHE A 19 10.60 -7.80 -4.35
CA PHE A 19 9.97 -6.49 -4.14
C PHE A 19 10.35 -5.91 -2.79
N ALA A 20 10.36 -6.71 -1.71
CA ALA A 20 10.76 -6.26 -0.38
C ALA A 20 12.18 -5.66 -0.39
N GLU A 21 13.14 -6.35 -1.00
CA GLU A 21 14.50 -5.85 -1.18
C GLU A 21 14.53 -4.53 -1.97
N LYS A 22 13.82 -4.49 -3.11
CA LYS A 22 13.77 -3.32 -3.99
C LYS A 22 13.10 -2.11 -3.34
N SER A 23 12.06 -2.31 -2.54
CA SER A 23 11.40 -1.24 -1.81
C SER A 23 12.09 -0.89 -0.50
N GLY A 24 13.09 -1.65 -0.05
CA GLY A 24 13.71 -1.42 1.26
C GLY A 24 12.76 -1.67 2.43
N THR A 25 11.85 -2.62 2.26
CA THR A 25 10.92 -3.09 3.28
C THR A 25 11.23 -4.54 3.62
N ALA A 26 10.68 -5.05 4.73
CA ALA A 26 10.68 -6.44 5.09
C ALA A 26 9.29 -7.07 4.90
N MET A 27 9.25 -8.41 4.85
CA MET A 27 8.02 -9.14 5.07
C MET A 27 7.62 -9.07 6.55
N HIS A 28 6.33 -9.18 6.85
CA HIS A 28 5.86 -9.13 8.24
C HIS A 28 6.59 -10.15 9.14
N PRO A 29 7.02 -9.77 10.36
CA PRO A 29 7.75 -10.67 11.26
C PRO A 29 6.90 -11.86 11.72
N ASN A 30 5.57 -11.67 11.83
CA ASN A 30 4.65 -12.81 11.96
C ASN A 30 4.42 -13.47 10.60
N ARG A 31 5.10 -14.60 10.38
CA ARG A 31 5.03 -15.40 9.15
C ARG A 31 3.62 -15.78 8.71
N ALA A 32 2.68 -16.00 9.64
CA ALA A 32 1.30 -16.34 9.30
C ALA A 32 0.60 -15.23 8.51
N VAL A 33 0.93 -13.96 8.78
CA VAL A 33 0.41 -12.81 8.02
C VAL A 33 0.93 -12.86 6.59
N THR A 34 2.25 -13.02 6.42
CA THR A 34 2.89 -13.14 5.10
C THR A 34 2.31 -14.30 4.31
N GLU A 35 2.19 -15.49 4.91
CA GLU A 35 1.65 -16.68 4.23
C GLU A 35 0.18 -16.50 3.82
N ALA A 36 -0.65 -15.87 4.66
CA ALA A 36 -2.05 -15.60 4.32
C ALA A 36 -2.17 -14.65 3.12
N VAL A 37 -1.37 -13.57 3.09
CA VAL A 37 -1.39 -12.62 1.98
C VAL A 37 -0.82 -13.25 0.71
N VAL A 38 0.28 -14.01 0.80
CA VAL A 38 0.88 -14.73 -0.34
C VAL A 38 -0.13 -15.70 -0.96
N LYS A 39 -0.82 -16.49 -0.12
CA LYS A 39 -1.87 -17.41 -0.58
C LYS A 39 -3.00 -16.66 -1.28
N GLY A 40 -3.48 -15.57 -0.69
CA GLY A 40 -4.54 -14.75 -1.31
C GLY A 40 -4.14 -14.15 -2.66
N LEU A 41 -2.91 -13.65 -2.78
CA LEU A 41 -2.37 -13.15 -4.04
C LEU A 41 -2.26 -14.26 -5.10
N ALA A 42 -1.79 -15.45 -4.70
CA ALA A 42 -1.67 -16.60 -5.59
C ALA A 42 -3.05 -17.10 -6.05
N SER A 43 -4.05 -17.17 -5.15
CA SER A 43 -5.43 -17.52 -5.52
C SER A 43 -6.00 -16.52 -6.53
N HIS A 44 -5.74 -15.22 -6.39
CA HIS A 44 -6.17 -14.24 -7.39
C HIS A 44 -5.41 -14.36 -8.72
N ILE A 45 -4.16 -14.84 -8.74
CA ILE A 45 -3.50 -15.19 -10.01
C ILE A 45 -4.26 -16.33 -10.70
N ASP A 46 -4.58 -17.40 -9.97
CA ASP A 46 -5.28 -18.56 -10.54
C ASP A 46 -6.70 -18.18 -11.04
N GLU A 47 -7.42 -17.35 -10.27
CA GLU A 47 -8.80 -16.96 -10.57
C GLU A 47 -8.91 -15.82 -11.61
N LEU A 48 -8.02 -14.82 -11.56
CA LEU A 48 -8.16 -13.55 -12.28
C LEU A 48 -7.00 -13.30 -13.26
N GLY A 49 -5.97 -14.15 -13.25
CA GLY A 49 -4.74 -13.96 -14.03
C GLY A 49 -3.83 -12.84 -13.52
N LYS A 50 -4.16 -12.21 -12.39
CA LYS A 50 -3.43 -11.06 -11.80
C LYS A 50 -3.41 -11.14 -10.27
N PRO A 51 -2.33 -10.70 -9.61
CA PRO A 51 -2.22 -10.71 -8.15
C PRO A 51 -2.98 -9.52 -7.53
N LEU A 52 -4.32 -9.52 -7.66
CA LEU A 52 -5.19 -8.53 -7.05
C LEU A 52 -5.00 -8.57 -5.51
N CYS A 53 -4.91 -7.41 -4.86
CA CYS A 53 -4.70 -7.29 -3.42
C CYS A 53 -5.76 -8.09 -2.63
N PRO A 54 -5.38 -9.03 -1.73
CA PRO A 54 -6.36 -9.91 -1.08
C PRO A 54 -7.02 -9.28 0.16
N CYS A 55 -6.51 -8.15 0.66
CA CYS A 55 -6.99 -7.52 1.89
C CYS A 55 -8.04 -6.42 1.66
N ASN A 56 -8.64 -6.36 0.47
CA ASN A 56 -9.70 -5.39 0.15
C ASN A 56 -10.99 -6.11 -0.28
N PHE A 57 -12.12 -5.44 -0.08
CA PHE A 57 -13.42 -5.89 -0.57
C PHE A 57 -13.69 -5.35 -1.97
N TYR A 58 -13.99 -6.24 -2.91
CA TYR A 58 -14.33 -5.87 -4.28
C TYR A 58 -15.75 -6.33 -4.60
N LYS A 59 -16.58 -5.42 -5.11
CA LYS A 59 -17.89 -5.77 -5.66
C LYS A 59 -17.76 -6.67 -6.89
N ASP A 60 -16.79 -6.37 -7.76
CA ASP A 60 -16.45 -7.16 -8.95
C ASP A 60 -14.93 -7.28 -9.07
N LYS A 61 -14.40 -8.43 -8.64
CA LYS A 61 -12.96 -8.71 -8.71
C LYS A 61 -12.42 -8.74 -10.14
N ALA A 62 -13.21 -9.21 -11.11
CA ALA A 62 -12.76 -9.36 -12.50
C ALA A 62 -12.67 -8.01 -13.20
N ALA A 63 -13.55 -7.07 -12.88
CA ALA A 63 -13.44 -5.68 -13.34
C ALA A 63 -12.21 -4.99 -12.71
N GLU A 64 -12.02 -5.12 -11.40
CA GLU A 64 -10.89 -4.50 -10.68
C GLU A 64 -9.54 -5.06 -11.12
N ALA A 65 -9.45 -6.36 -11.42
CA ALA A 65 -8.23 -6.99 -11.91
C ALA A 65 -7.75 -6.45 -13.27
N LYS A 66 -8.62 -5.77 -14.03
CA LYS A 66 -8.26 -5.09 -15.29
C LYS A 66 -7.64 -3.71 -15.05
N LEU A 67 -7.82 -3.15 -13.84
CA LEU A 67 -7.26 -1.86 -13.44
C LEU A 67 -5.93 -2.08 -12.70
N ARG A 68 -5.03 -1.08 -12.75
CA ARG A 68 -3.72 -1.17 -12.09
C ARG A 68 -3.78 -0.95 -10.57
N ARG A 69 -4.77 -0.17 -10.11
CA ARG A 69 -4.85 0.40 -8.76
C ARG A 69 -4.54 -0.61 -7.65
N TRP A 70 -5.10 -1.82 -7.74
CA TRP A 70 -5.05 -2.82 -6.68
C TRP A 70 -4.20 -4.05 -7.00
N ILE A 71 -3.50 -4.06 -8.13
CA ILE A 71 -2.59 -5.17 -8.46
C ILE A 71 -1.32 -5.03 -7.62
N CYS A 72 -0.94 -6.08 -6.90
CA CYS A 72 0.23 -6.06 -6.03
C CYS A 72 1.52 -5.87 -6.83
N ALA A 73 2.45 -4.98 -6.44
CA ALA A 73 2.33 -3.97 -5.40
C ALA A 73 1.40 -2.82 -5.86
N CYS A 74 0.34 -2.55 -5.08
CA CYS A 74 -0.73 -1.61 -5.42
C CYS A 74 -0.26 -0.15 -5.48
N ASP A 75 -1.12 0.75 -5.93
CA ASP A 75 -0.79 2.17 -6.05
C ASP A 75 -0.40 2.79 -4.71
N GLU A 76 -1.05 2.43 -3.59
CA GLU A 76 -0.67 2.93 -2.26
C GLU A 76 0.77 2.57 -1.89
N MET A 77 1.17 1.32 -2.16
CA MET A 77 2.54 0.88 -1.94
C MET A 77 3.53 1.62 -2.86
N GLN A 78 3.14 1.87 -4.11
CA GLN A 78 3.99 2.52 -5.09
C GLN A 78 4.06 4.06 -4.95
N ILE A 79 3.05 4.69 -4.34
CA ILE A 79 2.97 6.14 -4.16
C ILE A 79 3.44 6.54 -2.76
N TYR A 80 2.98 5.82 -1.74
CA TYR A 80 3.15 6.16 -0.33
C TYR A 80 3.99 5.14 0.46
N LYS A 81 4.41 4.02 -0.15
CA LYS A 81 5.11 2.92 0.54
C LYS A 81 4.30 2.29 1.68
N TYR A 82 2.98 2.46 1.63
CA TYR A 82 2.06 1.91 2.60
C TYR A 82 1.45 0.61 2.07
N CYS A 83 1.54 -0.46 2.87
CA CYS A 83 0.92 -1.75 2.57
C CYS A 83 -0.15 -2.07 3.62
N HIS A 84 -1.43 -1.85 3.29
CA HIS A 84 -2.54 -2.19 4.18
C HIS A 84 -2.56 -3.68 4.59
N CYS A 85 -2.13 -4.58 3.70
CA CYS A 85 -2.08 -6.00 4.01
C CYS A 85 -0.94 -6.38 4.98
N LEU A 86 -0.12 -5.41 5.39
CA LEU A 86 1.08 -5.60 6.22
C LEU A 86 2.10 -6.58 5.63
N LEU A 87 2.08 -6.82 4.32
CA LEU A 87 3.04 -7.69 3.64
C LEU A 87 4.41 -7.01 3.48
N PHE A 88 4.42 -5.70 3.22
CA PHE A 88 5.65 -4.91 3.09
C PHE A 88 5.66 -3.85 4.19
N VAL A 89 6.49 -4.09 5.21
CA VAL A 89 6.53 -3.32 6.46
C VAL A 89 7.99 -3.00 6.83
N ARG A 90 8.18 -2.28 7.93
CA ARG A 90 9.49 -2.18 8.60
C ARG A 90 9.86 -3.51 9.27
N GLU A 91 11.12 -3.65 9.68
CA GLU A 91 11.62 -4.80 10.43
C GLU A 91 10.84 -5.06 11.74
N ASP A 92 10.30 -4.01 12.36
CA ASP A 92 9.46 -4.10 13.57
C ASP A 92 8.00 -4.51 13.29
N GLY A 93 7.64 -4.73 12.02
CA GLY A 93 6.29 -5.10 11.60
C GLY A 93 5.34 -3.91 11.38
N MET A 94 5.76 -2.68 11.67
CA MET A 94 4.91 -1.51 11.51
C MET A 94 4.84 -1.08 10.04
N PRO A 95 3.65 -0.67 9.54
CA PRO A 95 3.53 -0.11 8.20
C PRO A 95 4.19 1.28 8.14
N ILE A 96 4.72 1.65 6.97
CA ILE A 96 5.24 2.99 6.73
C ILE A 96 4.06 3.91 6.39
N THR A 97 3.88 4.97 7.17
CA THR A 97 2.72 5.88 7.05
C THR A 97 3.11 7.34 6.86
N GLU A 98 4.39 7.71 6.97
CA GLU A 98 4.80 9.12 6.90
C GLU A 98 4.47 9.84 5.58
N TYR A 99 4.35 9.09 4.48
CA TYR A 99 4.01 9.65 3.17
C TYR A 99 2.51 9.72 2.91
N LEU A 100 1.69 9.13 3.79
CA LEU A 100 0.24 9.19 3.64
C LEU A 100 -0.26 10.63 3.88
N PRO A 101 -1.27 11.07 3.10
CA PRO A 101 -1.88 12.37 3.31
C PRO A 101 -2.54 12.44 4.70
N GLU A 102 -2.76 13.66 5.17
CA GLU A 102 -3.54 13.89 6.39
C GLU A 102 -4.98 13.38 6.23
N GLY A 103 -5.55 12.80 7.30
CA GLY A 103 -6.86 12.16 7.27
C GLY A 103 -6.91 10.78 6.60
N HIS A 104 -5.76 10.22 6.20
CA HIS A 104 -5.70 8.85 5.70
C HIS A 104 -5.83 7.85 6.86
N GLU A 105 -6.69 6.84 6.72
CA GLU A 105 -6.99 5.85 7.79
C GLU A 105 -5.73 5.23 8.41
N GLY A 106 -4.75 4.84 7.58
CA GLY A 106 -3.50 4.25 8.06
C GLY A 106 -2.70 5.20 8.98
N ARG A 107 -2.74 6.51 8.72
CA ARG A 107 -2.09 7.51 9.56
C ARG A 107 -2.88 7.79 10.85
N GLU A 108 -4.20 7.68 10.81
CA GLU A 108 -5.05 7.80 12.01
C GLU A 108 -4.86 6.61 12.95
N VAL A 109 -4.74 5.39 12.41
CA VAL A 109 -4.59 4.16 13.19
C VAL A 109 -3.17 3.99 13.75
N TYR A 110 -2.15 4.16 12.91
CA TYR A 110 -0.76 3.87 13.29
C TYR A 110 0.04 5.12 13.67
N GLY A 111 -0.52 6.32 13.51
CA GLY A 111 0.23 7.56 13.62
C GLY A 111 1.18 7.76 12.44
N VAL A 112 2.22 8.58 12.66
CA VAL A 112 3.30 8.81 11.68
C VAL A 112 4.44 7.84 11.94
N VAL A 113 4.58 6.84 11.08
CA VAL A 113 5.65 5.85 11.11
C VAL A 113 6.62 6.14 9.97
N SER A 114 7.88 6.42 10.32
CA SER A 114 8.94 6.78 9.39
C SER A 114 9.41 5.59 8.55
N ASP A 115 9.88 5.90 7.35
CA ASP A 115 10.55 5.01 6.41
C ASP A 115 12.04 4.97 6.71
N PRO A 116 12.60 3.81 7.08
CA PRO A 116 14.04 3.69 7.29
C PRO A 116 14.85 3.73 5.99
N THR A 117 14.22 3.60 4.82
CA THR A 117 14.87 3.55 3.50
C THR A 117 14.21 4.48 2.47
N PRO A 118 14.20 5.81 2.72
CA PRO A 118 13.47 6.80 1.90
C PRO A 118 13.95 6.89 0.45
N ASP A 119 15.16 6.44 0.16
CA ASP A 119 15.76 6.36 -1.17
C ASP A 119 15.25 5.16 -2.00
N LYS A 120 14.58 4.19 -1.37
CA LYS A 120 14.10 2.94 -2.00
C LYS A 120 12.58 2.90 -2.18
N GLY A 121 12.15 2.25 -3.27
CA GLY A 121 10.74 2.03 -3.58
C GLY A 121 10.04 3.28 -4.12
N ARG A 122 8.74 3.40 -3.82
CA ARG A 122 7.85 4.50 -4.22
C ARG A 122 8.01 4.96 -5.68
N ALA A 123 7.98 4.03 -6.64
CA ALA A 123 8.20 4.34 -8.05
C ALA A 123 7.19 5.34 -8.62
N LEU A 124 6.02 5.49 -7.98
CA LEU A 124 4.96 6.41 -8.34
C LEU A 124 4.84 7.60 -7.37
N LYS A 125 5.89 7.95 -6.60
CA LYS A 125 5.85 9.08 -5.65
C LYS A 125 5.39 10.41 -6.24
N HIS A 126 5.63 10.64 -7.53
CA HIS A 126 5.20 11.84 -8.25
C HIS A 126 3.67 11.99 -8.33
N LYS A 127 2.91 10.93 -8.07
CA LYS A 127 1.44 10.94 -8.01
C LYS A 127 0.88 11.26 -6.63
N ALA A 128 1.74 11.40 -5.61
CA ALA A 128 1.30 11.77 -4.28
C ALA A 128 0.67 13.17 -4.32
N THR A 129 -0.65 13.23 -4.10
CA THR A 129 -1.34 14.51 -3.94
C THR A 129 -0.81 15.16 -2.67
N HIS A 130 -0.14 16.29 -2.81
CA HIS A 130 0.14 17.13 -1.66
C HIS A 130 -1.20 17.74 -1.28
N SER A 131 -1.75 17.37 -0.12
CA SER A 131 -2.79 18.22 0.48
C SER A 131 -2.15 19.61 0.60
N PRO A 132 -2.77 20.68 0.07
CA PRO A 132 -2.23 22.01 0.25
C PRO A 132 -2.13 22.24 1.75
N THR A 133 -0.91 22.41 2.25
CA THR A 133 -0.67 22.95 3.58
C THR A 133 -1.48 24.23 3.65
N VAL A 134 -2.37 24.32 4.64
CA VAL A 134 -3.08 25.56 4.95
C VAL A 134 -2.01 26.61 5.25
N ALA A 135 -1.65 27.39 4.24
CA ALA A 135 -0.77 28.52 4.38
C ALA A 135 -1.66 29.73 4.69
N ASP A 136 -1.58 30.15 5.94
CA ASP A 136 -1.51 31.55 6.38
C ASP A 136 -2.71 32.48 6.10
N GLU A 137 -3.49 32.64 7.16
CA GLU A 137 -3.96 33.89 7.76
C GLU A 137 -4.09 35.19 6.92
N SER A 138 -5.21 35.86 7.18
CA SER A 138 -5.41 37.32 7.06
C SER A 138 -5.73 37.90 5.67
N SER A 139 -6.98 37.71 5.24
CA SER A 139 -7.67 38.76 4.49
C SER A 139 -8.52 39.57 5.46
N THR A 140 -8.00 40.75 5.81
CA THR A 140 -8.67 41.82 6.53
C THR A 140 -10.06 42.10 5.95
N VAL A 141 -11.08 41.98 6.79
CA VAL A 141 -12.42 42.52 6.55
C VAL A 141 -12.38 44.04 6.70
N PRO A 142 -12.80 44.85 5.71
CA PRO A 142 -13.08 46.25 5.97
C PRO A 142 -14.47 46.35 6.61
N VAL A 143 -14.50 46.76 7.89
CA VAL A 143 -15.71 47.31 8.50
C VAL A 143 -15.96 48.67 7.88
N SER A 144 -17.02 48.80 7.07
CA SER A 144 -17.50 50.10 6.62
C SER A 144 -18.61 50.55 7.56
N SER A 145 -18.30 51.51 8.42
CA SER A 145 -19.25 52.29 9.19
C SER A 145 -19.66 53.52 8.38
N THR A 146 -20.94 53.63 8.02
CA THR A 146 -21.75 54.85 7.93
C THR A 146 -23.17 54.50 7.56
#